data_AF-A0A0Q4FFV0-F1
#
_entry.id   AF-A0A0Q4FFV0-F1
#
_cell.length_a   1.000
_cell.length_b   1.000
_cell.length_c   1.000
_cell.angle_alpha   90.00
_cell.angle_beta   90.00
_cell.angle_gamma   90.00
#
_symmetry.space_group_name_H-M   'P 1'
#
loop_
_entity.id
_entity.type
_entity.pdbx_description
1 polymer ?
#
loop_
_entity_poly.entity_id
_entity_poly.type
_entity_poly.pdbx_seq_one_letter_code
_entity_poly.pdbx_strand_id
1 'polypeptide(L)'
;MPRNGWCSMGRNIHRKLFSSAESNLSGKPKYLTWDELWEHASPKFKDSANLDYDKIMKLFTTTDLKGYRQDERFANMIDDALHCFYAAHCDYFITIDKRCADKARLVYEKLGISTAVYSPDQFYAYASSLASIE
;
A
#
# COMPACT_ATOMS: atom_id res chain seq x y z
N MET A 1 -28.15 -6.27 12.58
CA MET A 1 -27.35 -5.04 12.36
C MET A 1 -26.87 -5.01 10.91
N PRO A 2 -27.10 -3.93 10.14
CA PRO A 2 -26.82 -3.93 8.70
C PRO A 2 -25.31 -3.73 8.43
N ARG A 3 -24.73 -4.56 7.56
CA ARG A 3 -23.29 -4.64 7.23
C ARG A 3 -22.83 -3.69 6.10
N ASN A 4 -23.58 -2.61 5.84
CA ASN A 4 -23.59 -2.01 4.49
C ASN A 4 -23.00 -0.58 4.43
N GLY A 5 -22.52 -0.02 5.55
CA GLY A 5 -22.15 1.40 5.64
C GLY A 5 -20.70 1.75 5.26
N TRP A 6 -19.75 0.82 5.42
CA TRP A 6 -18.33 1.16 5.39
C TRP A 6 -17.71 1.10 3.98
N CYS A 7 -18.35 0.37 3.05
CA CYS A 7 -17.89 0.26 1.67
C CYS A 7 -18.38 1.42 0.76
N SER A 8 -19.42 2.17 1.14
CA SER A 8 -19.95 3.25 0.28
C SER A 8 -19.15 4.55 0.38
N MET A 9 -18.53 4.84 1.54
CA MET A 9 -17.79 6.08 1.78
C MET A 9 -16.45 6.11 1.02
N GLY A 10 -15.69 5.01 1.03
CA GLY A 10 -14.43 4.88 0.28
C GLY A 10 -14.64 4.95 -1.24
N ARG A 11 -15.72 4.35 -1.76
CA ARG A 11 -16.07 4.38 -3.19
C ARG A 11 -16.39 5.78 -3.73
N ASN A 12 -16.91 6.68 -2.90
CA ASN A 12 -17.28 8.03 -3.31
C ASN A 12 -16.08 8.99 -3.36
N ILE A 13 -15.09 8.78 -2.49
CA ILE A 13 -13.83 9.53 -2.52
C ILE A 13 -12.99 9.07 -3.73
N HIS A 14 -12.90 7.75 -3.97
CA HIS A 14 -12.20 7.18 -5.14
C HIS A 14 -12.75 7.69 -6.48
N ARG A 15 -14.07 7.79 -6.63
CA ARG A 15 -14.69 8.25 -7.89
C ARG A 15 -14.34 9.70 -8.23
N LYS A 16 -14.30 10.58 -7.22
CA LYS A 16 -13.93 11.99 -7.38
C LYS A 16 -12.43 12.15 -7.70
N LEU A 17 -11.58 11.34 -7.06
CA LEU A 17 -10.14 11.26 -7.35
C LEU A 17 -9.87 10.80 -8.79
N PHE A 18 -10.55 9.75 -9.26
CA PHE A 18 -10.42 9.26 -10.63
C PHE A 18 -10.87 10.29 -11.67
N SER A 19 -12.04 10.93 -11.48
CA SER A 19 -12.52 11.95 -12.43
C SER A 19 -11.61 13.16 -12.55
N SER A 20 -10.91 13.52 -11.45
CA SER A 20 -9.98 14.64 -11.46
C SER A 20 -8.64 14.24 -12.10
N ALA A 21 -8.14 13.02 -11.87
CA ALA A 21 -6.95 12.52 -12.54
C ALA A 21 -7.13 12.42 -14.07
N GLU A 22 -8.27 11.88 -14.55
CA GLU A 22 -8.54 11.75 -15.99
C GLU A 22 -8.64 13.11 -16.71
N SER A 23 -9.28 14.11 -16.09
CA SER A 23 -9.37 15.46 -16.65
C SER A 23 -8.01 16.15 -16.81
N ASN A 24 -7.03 15.80 -15.96
CA ASN A 24 -5.67 16.35 -16.00
C ASN A 24 -4.76 15.62 -17.00
N LEU A 25 -5.17 14.44 -17.49
CA LEU A 25 -4.44 13.67 -18.52
C LEU A 25 -4.85 14.01 -19.96
N SER A 26 -5.98 14.69 -20.18
CA SER A 26 -6.59 14.91 -21.49
C SER A 26 -5.81 15.81 -22.48
N GLY A 27 -4.55 16.19 -22.21
CA GLY A 27 -3.89 17.17 -23.07
C GLY A 27 -2.37 17.32 -22.97
N LYS A 28 -1.62 16.32 -22.51
CA LYS A 28 -0.16 16.48 -22.35
C LYS A 28 0.67 15.49 -23.19
N PRO A 29 1.76 15.94 -23.82
CA PRO A 29 2.51 15.18 -24.83
C PRO A 29 3.28 14.00 -24.22
N LYS A 30 3.54 13.03 -25.09
CA LYS A 30 3.94 11.63 -24.82
C LYS A 30 5.37 11.42 -24.28
N TYR A 31 5.98 12.44 -23.66
CA TYR A 31 7.37 12.39 -23.19
C TYR A 31 7.55 12.96 -21.77
N LEU A 32 6.59 12.77 -20.86
CA LEU A 32 6.92 13.04 -19.45
C LEU A 32 7.89 11.97 -18.95
N THR A 33 9.00 12.43 -18.37
CA THR A 33 9.88 11.55 -17.59
C THR A 33 9.06 10.98 -16.43
N TRP A 34 9.28 9.71 -16.07
CA TRP A 34 8.53 9.06 -14.98
C TRP A 34 8.56 9.86 -13.67
N ASP A 35 9.62 10.64 -13.46
CA ASP A 35 9.76 11.58 -12.35
C ASP A 35 8.78 12.76 -12.41
N GLU A 36 8.47 13.32 -13.58
CA GLU A 36 7.49 14.42 -13.72
C GLU A 36 6.04 13.92 -13.61
N LEU A 37 5.76 12.71 -14.10
CA LEU A 37 4.48 12.03 -13.85
C LEU A 37 4.32 11.75 -12.36
N TRP A 38 5.39 11.35 -11.68
CA TRP A 38 5.38 11.15 -10.23
C TRP A 38 5.23 12.47 -9.47
N GLU A 39 5.88 13.56 -9.85
CA GLU A 39 5.69 14.87 -9.22
C GLU A 39 4.26 15.43 -9.42
N HIS A 40 3.66 15.18 -10.60
CA HIS A 40 2.30 15.65 -10.89
C HIS A 40 1.19 14.73 -10.40
N ALA A 41 1.42 13.41 -10.36
CA ALA A 41 0.47 12.40 -9.90
C ALA A 41 0.66 12.04 -8.44
N SER A 42 1.82 12.34 -7.83
CA SER A 42 1.98 12.49 -6.38
C SER A 42 0.94 13.52 -6.01
N PRO A 43 -0.17 13.12 -5.38
CA PRO A 43 -1.10 14.08 -4.89
C PRO A 43 -0.27 14.98 -3.97
N LYS A 44 -0.46 16.29 -4.05
CA LYS A 44 -0.04 17.18 -2.97
C LYS A 44 -0.87 16.81 -1.75
N PHE A 45 -0.66 15.62 -1.20
CA PHE A 45 -1.16 15.21 0.08
C PHE A 45 -0.53 16.25 1.01
N LYS A 46 -1.38 17.07 1.64
CA LYS A 46 -0.96 17.69 2.89
C LYS A 46 -0.39 16.55 3.72
N ASP A 47 0.84 16.71 4.21
CA ASP A 47 1.42 15.80 5.19
C ASP A 47 0.29 15.46 6.16
N SER A 48 -0.05 14.17 6.21
CA SER A 48 -1.12 13.77 7.10
C SER A 48 -0.64 14.07 8.52
N ALA A 49 -1.55 14.27 9.46
CA ALA A 49 -1.14 14.49 10.85
C ALA A 49 -0.29 13.30 11.40
N ASN A 50 -0.28 12.16 10.70
CA ASN A 50 0.49 10.99 11.04
C ASN A 50 1.75 10.86 10.16
N LEU A 51 2.90 11.24 10.71
CA LEU A 51 4.20 11.16 10.04
C LEU A 51 4.56 9.74 9.58
N ASP A 52 4.06 8.70 10.25
CA ASP A 52 4.38 7.31 9.90
C ASP A 52 3.56 6.82 8.71
N TYR A 53 2.34 7.34 8.57
CA TYR A 53 1.53 7.14 7.36
C TYR A 53 2.25 7.68 6.13
N ASP A 54 2.73 8.93 6.20
CA ASP A 54 3.39 9.57 5.06
C ASP A 54 4.67 8.82 4.67
N LYS A 55 5.47 8.38 5.67
CA LYS A 55 6.70 7.60 5.42
C LYS A 55 6.41 6.25 4.76
N ILE A 56 5.46 5.48 5.30
CA ILE A 56 5.14 4.13 4.79
C ILE A 56 4.55 4.24 3.38
N MET A 57 3.58 5.13 3.18
CA MET A 57 2.94 5.32 1.87
C MET A 57 3.94 5.78 0.82
N LYS A 58 4.79 6.77 1.15
CA LYS A 58 5.83 7.26 0.23
C LYS A 58 6.85 6.18 -0.10
N LEU A 59 7.32 5.43 0.89
CA LEU A 59 8.35 4.42 0.68
C LEU A 59 7.81 3.22 -0.13
N PHE A 60 6.59 2.79 0.16
CA PHE A 60 5.94 1.68 -0.55
C PHE A 60 5.70 2.02 -2.02
N THR A 61 5.07 3.16 -2.30
CA THR A 61 4.77 3.61 -3.66
C THR A 61 6.03 3.94 -4.47
N THR A 62 7.04 4.57 -3.85
CA THR A 62 8.34 4.82 -4.50
C THR A 62 9.06 3.51 -4.85
N THR A 63 8.93 2.48 -4.01
CA THR A 63 9.53 1.16 -4.27
C THR A 63 8.86 0.46 -5.45
N ASP A 64 7.53 0.53 -5.52
CA ASP A 64 6.75 -0.03 -6.64
C ASP A 64 7.11 0.64 -7.97
N LEU A 65 7.19 1.97 -7.98
CA LEU A 65 7.51 2.77 -9.17
C LEU A 65 8.95 2.63 -9.64
N LYS A 66 9.87 2.26 -8.75
CA LYS A 66 11.23 1.86 -9.14
C LYS A 66 11.28 0.51 -9.88
N GLY A 67 10.13 -0.15 -10.05
CA GLY A 67 9.99 -1.41 -10.77
C GLY A 67 10.11 -2.64 -9.89
N TYR A 68 10.16 -2.50 -8.56
CA TYR A 68 10.21 -3.64 -7.66
C TYR A 68 8.80 -4.22 -7.46
N ARG A 69 8.53 -5.36 -8.11
CA ARG A 69 7.22 -6.07 -8.04
C ARG A 69 6.03 -5.16 -8.42
N GLN A 70 6.22 -4.34 -9.45
CA GLN A 70 5.28 -3.31 -9.89
C GLN A 70 3.85 -3.84 -10.12
N ASP A 71 2.87 -3.08 -9.65
CA ASP A 71 1.46 -3.37 -9.89
C ASP A 71 0.97 -2.82 -11.23
N GLU A 72 0.07 -3.58 -11.87
CA GLU A 72 -0.53 -3.19 -13.16
C GLU A 72 -1.51 -2.02 -13.01
N ARG A 73 -2.05 -1.81 -11.80
CA ARG A 73 -3.07 -0.80 -11.51
C ARG A 73 -2.70 0.01 -10.29
N PHE A 74 -2.62 1.33 -10.48
CA PHE A 74 -2.31 2.29 -9.41
C PHE A 74 -3.28 2.20 -8.21
N ALA A 75 -4.56 1.94 -8.46
CA ALA A 75 -5.54 1.80 -7.38
C ALA A 75 -5.21 0.64 -6.44
N ASN A 76 -4.79 -0.51 -6.99
CA ASN A 76 -4.41 -1.69 -6.21
C ASN A 76 -3.15 -1.42 -5.39
N MET A 77 -2.17 -0.72 -5.99
CA MET A 77 -0.95 -0.32 -5.30
C MET A 77 -1.24 0.55 -4.06
N ILE A 78 -2.20 1.48 -4.16
CA ILE A 78 -2.59 2.33 -3.03
C ILE A 78 -3.31 1.52 -1.95
N ASP A 79 -4.21 0.61 -2.34
CA ASP A 79 -4.88 -0.28 -1.38
C ASP A 79 -3.87 -1.19 -0.64
N ASP A 80 -2.85 -1.69 -1.35
CA ASP A 80 -1.77 -2.49 -0.75
C ASP A 80 -0.88 -1.66 0.19
N ALA A 81 -0.55 -0.43 -0.19
CA ALA A 81 0.21 0.48 0.65
C ALA A 81 -0.56 0.80 1.95
N LEU A 82 -1.89 0.97 1.87
CA LEU A 82 -2.75 1.17 3.03
C LEU A 82 -2.80 -0.07 3.94
N HIS A 83 -2.90 -1.27 3.37
CA HIS A 83 -2.83 -2.51 4.16
C HIS A 83 -1.50 -2.63 4.91
N CYS A 84 -0.38 -2.25 4.27
CA CYS A 84 0.92 -2.23 4.92
C CYS A 84 0.99 -1.17 6.03
N PHE A 85 0.39 0.01 5.83
CA PHE A 85 0.32 1.02 6.88
C PHE A 85 -0.42 0.53 8.13
N TYR A 86 -1.62 -0.05 7.95
CA TYR A 86 -2.37 -0.56 9.10
C TYR A 86 -1.67 -1.74 9.77
N ALA A 87 -1.04 -2.61 8.97
CA ALA A 87 -0.34 -3.76 9.50
C ALA A 87 0.96 -3.40 10.23
N ALA A 88 1.60 -2.27 9.91
CA ALA A 88 2.76 -1.76 10.66
C ALA A 88 2.44 -1.45 12.14
N HIS A 89 1.17 -1.31 12.49
CA HIS A 89 0.72 -1.13 13.87
C HIS A 89 0.37 -2.46 14.58
N CYS A 90 0.53 -3.59 13.89
CA CYS A 90 0.27 -4.93 14.40
C CYS A 90 1.58 -5.72 14.55
N ASP A 91 1.54 -6.82 15.31
CA ASP A 91 2.68 -7.73 15.44
C ASP A 91 2.87 -8.60 14.18
N TYR A 92 1.77 -8.95 13.51
CA TYR A 92 1.77 -9.85 12.36
C TYR A 92 1.01 -9.24 11.18
N PHE A 93 1.61 -9.32 10.00
CA PHE A 93 0.97 -9.04 8.72
C PHE A 93 0.89 -10.33 7.91
N ILE A 94 -0.33 -10.83 7.69
CA ILE A 94 -0.56 -12.07 6.95
C ILE A 94 -1.20 -11.72 5.60
N THR A 95 -0.54 -12.09 4.52
CA THR A 95 -1.07 -11.87 3.17
C THR A 95 -0.76 -13.04 2.23
N ILE A 96 -1.71 -13.35 1.35
CA ILE A 96 -1.54 -14.35 0.28
C ILE A 96 -0.73 -13.75 -0.88
N ASP A 97 -0.78 -12.42 -1.03
CA ASP A 97 -0.09 -11.74 -2.12
C ASP A 97 1.42 -11.65 -1.83
N LYS A 98 2.18 -12.40 -2.63
CA LYS A 98 3.65 -12.44 -2.54
C LYS A 98 4.29 -11.11 -2.91
N ARG A 99 3.73 -10.35 -3.86
CA ARG A 99 4.27 -9.04 -4.28
C ARG A 99 4.09 -8.02 -3.16
N CYS A 100 2.90 -7.99 -2.57
CA CYS A 100 2.60 -7.13 -1.43
C CYS A 100 3.47 -7.53 -0.21
N ALA A 101 3.62 -8.83 0.08
CA ALA A 101 4.48 -9.30 1.16
C ALA A 101 5.95 -8.90 1.00
N ASP A 102 6.52 -9.06 -0.21
CA ASP A 102 7.91 -8.69 -0.50
C ASP A 102 8.12 -7.17 -0.32
N LYS A 103 7.18 -6.36 -0.81
CA LYS A 103 7.20 -4.89 -0.64
C LYS A 103 7.08 -4.49 0.84
N ALA A 104 6.14 -5.09 1.56
CA ALA A 104 5.92 -4.82 2.98
C ALA A 104 7.17 -5.13 3.81
N ARG A 105 7.82 -6.28 3.58
CA ARG A 105 9.08 -6.65 4.26
C ARG A 105 10.16 -5.61 4.05
N LEU A 106 10.38 -5.18 2.80
CA LEU A 106 11.38 -4.16 2.48
C LEU A 106 11.08 -2.82 3.17
N VAL A 107 9.80 -2.41 3.19
CA VAL A 107 9.37 -1.17 3.84
C VAL A 107 9.59 -1.25 5.34
N TYR A 108 9.21 -2.35 5.98
CA TYR A 108 9.38 -2.54 7.41
C TYR A 108 10.84 -2.62 7.82
N GLU A 109 11.68 -3.31 7.03
CA GLU A 109 13.12 -3.38 7.25
C GLU A 109 13.77 -1.98 7.19
N LYS A 110 13.42 -1.17 6.18
CA LYS A 110 13.96 0.19 6.02
C LYS A 110 13.49 1.16 7.09
N LEU A 111 12.29 0.97 7.63
CA LEU A 111 11.72 1.82 8.67
C LEU A 111 11.98 1.30 10.09
N GLY A 112 12.56 0.10 10.23
CA GLY A 112 12.82 -0.53 11.53
C GLY A 112 11.55 -0.97 12.27
N ILE A 113 10.50 -1.34 11.54
CA ILE A 113 9.21 -1.78 12.10
C ILE A 113 9.29 -3.26 12.48
N SER A 114 8.83 -3.62 13.69
CA SER A 114 8.93 -4.99 14.23
C SER A 114 7.88 -5.97 13.70
N THR A 115 6.90 -5.52 12.93
CA THR A 115 5.84 -6.34 12.35
C THR A 115 6.40 -7.47 11.49
N ALA A 116 6.06 -8.72 11.82
CA ALA A 116 6.45 -9.89 11.05
C ALA A 116 5.49 -10.15 9.88
N VAL A 117 6.02 -10.33 8.67
CA VAL A 117 5.23 -10.57 7.45
C VAL A 117 5.27 -12.05 7.06
N TYR A 118 4.10 -12.69 7.05
CA TYR A 118 3.95 -14.12 6.73
C TYR A 118 2.95 -14.36 5.60
N SER A 119 3.17 -15.44 4.83
CA SER A 119 2.08 -16.07 4.08
C SER A 119 1.23 -16.94 5.02
N PRO A 120 -0.03 -17.27 4.67
CA PRO A 120 -0.85 -18.14 5.50
C PRO A 120 -0.20 -19.48 5.82
N ASP A 121 0.48 -20.10 4.85
CA ASP A 121 1.17 -21.37 5.04
C ASP A 121 2.34 -21.23 6.03
N GLN A 122 3.11 -20.13 5.92
CA GLN A 122 4.21 -19.83 6.84
C GLN A 122 3.69 -19.57 8.26
N PHE A 123 2.58 -18.83 8.36
CA PHE A 123 1.95 -18.53 9.64
C PHE A 123 1.38 -19.79 10.28
N TYR A 124 0.76 -20.69 9.51
CA TYR A 124 0.26 -21.97 10.01
C TYR A 124 1.39 -22.85 10.56
N ALA A 125 2.51 -22.94 9.83
CA ALA A 125 3.69 -23.67 10.29
C ALA A 125 4.27 -23.08 11.58
N TYR A 126 4.34 -21.74 11.67
CA TYR A 126 4.77 -21.02 12.86
C TYR A 126 3.83 -21.23 14.06
N ALA A 127 2.51 -21.13 13.86
CA ALA A 127 1.53 -21.34 14.91
C ALA A 127 1.54 -22.81 15.41
N SER A 128 1.72 -23.77 14.50
CA SER A 128 1.80 -25.19 14.85
C SER A 128 3.06 -25.52 15.65
N SER A 129 4.19 -24.89 15.33
CA SER A 129 5.43 -25.10 16.10
C SER A 129 5.34 -24.51 17.50
N LEU A 130 4.68 -23.36 17.68
CA LEU A 130 4.41 -22.80 19.00
C LEU A 130 3.50 -23.69 19.84
N ALA A 131 2.43 -24.21 19.25
CA ALA A 131 1.48 -25.08 19.94
C ALA A 131 2.06 -26.45 20.33
N SER A 132 3.16 -26.88 19.71
CA SER A 132 3.84 -28.15 20.03
C SER A 132 4.88 -28.01 21.15
N ILE A 133 5.09 -26.79 21.65
CA ILE A 133 6.06 -26.47 22.72
C ILE A 133 5.35 -26.35 24.08
N GLU A 134 4.01 -26.28 24.10
CA GLU A 134 3.16 -26.46 25.30
C GLU A 134 2.86 -27.94 25.57
#